data_AF-A0A2V5NJP2-F1
#
_entry.id   AF-A0A2V5NJP2-F1
#
_cell.length_a   1.000
_cell.length_b   1.000
_cell.length_c   1.000
_cell.angle_alpha   90.00
_cell.angle_beta   90.00
_cell.angle_gamma   90.00
#
_symmetry.space_group_name_H-M   'P 1'
#
loop_
_entity.id
_entity.type
_entity.pdbx_description
1 polymer ?
#
loop_
_entity_poly.entity_id
_entity_poly.type
_entity_poly.pdbx_seq_one_letter_code
_entity_poly.pdbx_strand_id
1 'polypeptide(L)'
;MHALSATELLSVWERGNSQLPLQRALTVLTAASPETSSDSLASLTIGQRDTRLLALREMMFGFELTGVTDCPECGEKIELSLNCSDLHSVTESAPPAELDV
;
A
#
# COMPACT_ATOMS: atom_id res chain seq x y z
N MET A 1 9.39 9.18 -6.03
CA MET A 1 9.33 7.99 -5.17
C MET A 1 10.52 7.11 -5.50
N HIS A 2 11.14 6.48 -4.51
CA HIS A 2 12.26 5.56 -4.69
C HIS A 2 12.11 4.31 -3.81
N ALA A 3 12.81 3.24 -4.17
CA ALA A 3 12.96 2.08 -3.29
C ALA A 3 13.75 2.46 -2.03
N LEU A 4 13.39 1.88 -0.89
CA LEU A 4 14.12 2.07 0.36
C LEU A 4 15.30 1.09 0.42
N SER A 5 16.43 1.55 0.94
CA SER A 5 17.52 0.66 1.38
C SER A 5 17.06 -0.22 2.55
N ALA A 6 17.81 -1.29 2.83
CA ALA A 6 17.51 -2.18 3.95
C ALA A 6 17.48 -1.45 5.30
N THR A 7 18.40 -0.49 5.51
CA THR A 7 18.47 0.30 6.74
C THR A 7 17.29 1.26 6.87
N GLU A 8 16.86 1.89 5.78
CA GLU A 8 15.67 2.75 5.77
C GLU A 8 14.40 1.94 6.02
N LEU A 9 14.28 0.78 5.37
CA LEU A 9 13.15 -0.14 5.56
C LEU A 9 13.04 -0.57 7.03
N LEU A 10 14.15 -0.97 7.66
CA LEU A 10 14.17 -1.36 9.07
C LEU A 10 13.76 -0.18 9.97
N SER A 11 14.32 1.01 9.73
CA SER A 11 14.01 2.22 10.50
C SER A 11 12.53 2.61 10.41
N VAL A 12 11.94 2.47 9.21
CA VAL A 12 10.51 2.71 8.96
C VAL A 12 9.65 1.66 9.66
N TRP A 13 10.06 0.39 9.62
CA TRP A 13 9.35 -0.71 10.28
C TRP A 13 9.31 -0.52 11.80
N GLU A 14 10.44 -0.21 12.42
CA GLU A 14 10.54 0.02 13.88
C GLU A 14 9.63 1.17 14.32
N ARG A 15 9.66 2.28 13.59
CA ARG A 15 8.81 3.45 13.86
C ARG A 15 7.32 3.15 13.66
N GLY A 16 6.99 2.37 12.64
CA GLY A 16 5.63 2.04 12.24
C GLY A 16 4.97 0.94 13.06
N ASN A 17 5.72 0.16 13.83
CA ASN A 17 5.24 -1.08 14.45
C ASN A 17 4.06 -0.87 15.41
N SER A 18 4.04 0.24 16.17
CA SER A 18 2.97 0.58 17.11
C SER A 18 1.94 1.59 16.56
N GLN A 19 2.05 1.94 15.28
CA GLN A 19 1.18 2.95 14.67
C GLN A 19 -0.12 2.33 14.14
N LEU A 20 -1.18 3.15 14.08
CA LEU A 20 -2.40 2.77 13.38
C LEU A 20 -2.14 2.60 11.87
N PRO A 21 -2.93 1.79 11.15
CA PRO A 21 -2.67 1.47 9.74
C PRO A 21 -2.43 2.70 8.84
N LEU A 22 -3.23 3.75 9.00
CA LEU A 22 -3.08 5.01 8.26
C LEU A 22 -1.75 5.71 8.55
N GLN A 23 -1.37 5.82 9.82
CA GLN A 23 -0.12 6.46 10.23
C GLN A 23 1.09 5.68 9.72
N ARG A 24 1.01 4.34 9.78
CA ARG A 24 2.05 3.45 9.25
C ARG A 24 2.22 3.61 7.74
N ALA A 25 1.12 3.69 7.01
CA ALA A 25 1.13 3.97 5.57
C ALA A 25 1.83 5.31 5.25
N LEU A 26 1.51 6.37 5.99
CA LEU A 26 2.16 7.67 5.80
C LEU A 26 3.65 7.62 6.16
N THR A 27 4.03 6.96 7.26
CA THR A 27 5.44 6.78 7.64
C THR A 27 6.25 6.11 6.53
N VAL A 28 5.70 5.06 5.90
CA VAL A 28 6.33 4.38 4.77
C VAL A 28 6.44 5.31 3.54
N LEU A 29 5.36 6.00 3.18
CA LEU A 29 5.33 6.86 1.99
C LEU A 29 6.23 8.09 2.11
N THR A 30 6.31 8.69 3.29
CA THR A 30 7.22 9.83 3.56
C THR A 30 8.67 9.41 3.37
N ALA A 31 9.06 8.23 3.86
CA ALA A 31 10.42 7.73 3.69
C ALA A 31 10.78 7.47 2.21
N ALA A 32 9.82 6.98 1.41
CA ALA A 32 10.03 6.67 0.00
C ALA A 32 9.85 7.88 -0.95
N SER A 33 9.37 9.02 -0.44
CA SER A 33 9.04 10.22 -1.22
C SER A 33 9.56 11.49 -0.54
N PRO A 34 10.88 11.65 -0.37
CA PRO A 34 11.47 12.79 0.36
C PRO A 34 11.13 14.16 -0.26
N GLU A 35 10.88 14.18 -1.58
CA GLU A 35 10.48 15.39 -2.31
C GLU A 35 9.00 15.77 -2.11
N THR A 36 8.19 14.93 -1.46
CA THR A 36 6.76 15.18 -1.22
C THR A 36 6.53 15.46 0.25
N SER A 37 5.84 16.55 0.57
CA SER A 37 5.54 16.90 1.96
C SER A 37 4.60 15.88 2.60
N SER A 38 4.74 15.69 3.92
CA SER A 38 3.86 14.82 4.69
C SER A 38 2.39 15.24 4.61
N ASP A 39 2.10 16.54 4.56
CA ASP A 39 0.73 17.06 4.44
C ASP A 39 0.11 16.71 3.08
N SER A 40 0.90 16.80 1.99
CA SER A 40 0.44 16.35 0.67
C SER A 40 0.18 14.85 0.65
N LEU A 41 1.02 14.03 1.29
CA LEU A 41 0.77 12.59 1.42
C LEU A 41 -0.47 12.29 2.28
N ALA A 42 -0.71 13.07 3.34
CA ALA A 42 -1.89 12.93 4.20
C ALA A 42 -3.19 13.34 3.49
N SER A 43 -3.13 14.24 2.50
CA SER A 43 -4.28 14.65 1.70
C SER A 43 -4.68 13.67 0.59
N LEU A 44 -3.90 12.61 0.35
CA LEU A 44 -4.22 11.61 -0.65
C LEU A 44 -5.51 10.87 -0.28
N THR A 45 -6.32 10.56 -1.30
CA THR A 45 -7.41 9.60 -1.11
C THR A 45 -6.86 8.22 -0.73
N ILE A 46 -7.70 7.38 -0.14
CA ILE A 46 -7.31 6.00 0.22
C ILE A 46 -6.77 5.26 -1.01
N GLY A 47 -7.47 5.30 -2.14
CA GLY A 47 -7.02 4.66 -3.38
C GLY A 47 -5.68 5.22 -3.88
N GLN A 48 -5.52 6.55 -3.90
CA GLN A 48 -4.26 7.18 -4.30
C GLN A 48 -3.07 6.80 -3.41
N ARG A 49 -3.30 6.66 -2.10
CA ARG A 49 -2.31 6.26 -1.12
C ARG A 49 -1.94 4.78 -1.29
N ASP A 50 -2.94 3.92 -1.42
CA ASP A 50 -2.75 2.48 -1.50
C ASP A 50 -2.10 2.08 -2.84
N THR A 51 -2.43 2.73 -3.95
CA THR A 51 -1.72 2.59 -5.23
C THR A 51 -0.24 2.95 -5.11
N ARG A 52 0.09 4.01 -4.37
CA ARG A 52 1.49 4.40 -4.12
C ARG A 52 2.23 3.38 -3.25
N LEU A 53 1.56 2.78 -2.26
CA LEU A 53 2.13 1.71 -1.44
C LEU A 53 2.38 0.44 -2.25
N LEU A 54 1.45 0.07 -3.13
CA LEU A 54 1.61 -1.07 -4.05
C LEU A 54 2.79 -0.85 -5.01
N ALA A 55 2.90 0.35 -5.61
CA ALA A 55 4.04 0.69 -6.46
C ALA A 55 5.38 0.62 -5.70
N LEU A 56 5.42 1.08 -4.44
CA LEU A 56 6.60 0.94 -3.59
C LEU A 56 6.92 -0.53 -3.28
N ARG A 57 5.91 -1.34 -2.93
CA ARG A 57 6.07 -2.78 -2.73
C ARG A 57 6.70 -3.42 -3.95
N GLU A 58 6.22 -3.07 -5.14
CA GLU A 58 6.68 -3.63 -6.40
C GLU A 58 8.14 -3.27 -6.68
N MET A 59 8.51 -2.00 -6.48
CA MET A 59 9.90 -1.56 -6.61
C MET A 59 10.84 -2.26 -5.61
N MET A 60 10.36 -2.58 -4.41
CA MET A 60 11.18 -3.15 -3.35
C MET A 60 11.34 -4.67 -3.41
N PHE A 61 10.31 -5.41 -3.82
CA PHE A 61 10.39 -6.88 -3.83
C PHE A 61 9.78 -7.56 -5.07
N GLY A 62 9.53 -6.81 -6.13
CA GLY A 62 9.03 -7.33 -7.40
C GLY A 62 7.51 -7.32 -7.53
N PHE A 63 7.05 -7.63 -8.74
CA PHE A 63 5.65 -7.50 -9.17
C PHE A 63 4.74 -8.62 -8.68
N GLU A 64 5.27 -9.78 -8.29
CA GLU A 64 4.48 -10.92 -7.84
C GLU A 64 4.23 -10.83 -6.32
N LEU A 65 3.00 -11.10 -5.89
CA LEU A 65 2.63 -11.30 -4.49
C LEU A 65 2.22 -12.77 -4.32
N THR A 66 2.81 -13.43 -3.34
CA THR A 66 2.41 -14.79 -2.93
C THR A 66 1.66 -14.69 -1.62
N GLY A 67 0.51 -15.36 -1.54
CA GLY A 67 -0.35 -15.38 -0.37
C GLY A 67 -0.89 -16.76 -0.07
N VAL A 68 -1.34 -16.94 1.16
CA VAL A 68 -2.06 -18.15 1.58
C VAL A 68 -3.40 -17.74 2.16
N THR A 69 -4.46 -18.40 1.73
CA THR A 69 -5.83 -18.21 2.24
C THR A 69 -6.44 -19.55 2.61
N ASP A 70 -7.52 -19.51 3.40
CA ASP A 70 -8.35 -20.68 3.68
C ASP A 70 -9.41 -20.84 2.59
N CYS A 71 -9.61 -22.08 2.13
CA CYS A 71 -10.76 -22.42 1.28
C CYS A 71 -12.06 -22.28 2.10
N PRO A 72 -13.06 -21.50 1.65
CA PRO A 72 -14.30 -21.31 2.41
C PRO A 72 -15.15 -22.59 2.51
N GLU A 73 -14.96 -23.57 1.61
CA GLU A 73 -15.75 -24.81 1.57
C GLU A 73 -15.15 -25.92 2.44
N CYS A 74 -13.83 -26.12 2.42
CA CYS A 74 -13.17 -27.24 3.11
C CYS A 74 -12.16 -26.82 4.18
N GLY A 75 -11.81 -25.53 4.28
CA GLY A 75 -10.84 -25.02 5.25
C GLY A 75 -9.37 -25.33 4.94
N GLU A 76 -9.07 -25.99 3.82
CA GLU A 76 -7.69 -26.31 3.41
C GLU A 76 -6.94 -25.04 2.97
N LYS A 77 -5.61 -25.02 3.18
CA LYS A 77 -4.75 -23.91 2.77
C LYS A 77 -4.57 -23.88 1.25
N ILE A 78 -4.84 -22.73 0.65
CA ILE A 78 -4.61 -22.48 -0.77
C ILE A 78 -3.48 -21.45 -0.89
N GLU A 79 -2.40 -21.84 -1.56
CA GLU A 79 -1.37 -20.90 -2.02
C GLU A 79 -1.82 -20.26 -3.34
N LEU A 80 -1.65 -18.95 -3.44
CA LEU A 80 -1.99 -18.18 -4.63
C LEU A 80 -0.88 -17.17 -4.94
N SER A 81 -0.66 -16.96 -6.24
CA SER A 81 0.17 -15.87 -6.76
C SER A 81 -0.72 -14.89 -7.51
N LEU A 82 -0.48 -13.60 -7.30
CA LEU A 82 -1.13 -12.51 -8.02
C LEU A 82 -0.07 -11.46 -8.42
N ASN A 83 -0.31 -10.72 -9.49
CA ASN A 83 0.55 -9.59 -9.84
C ASN A 83 0.05 -8.32 -9.16
N CYS A 84 0.94 -7.40 -8.80
CA CYS A 84 0.58 -6.09 -8.24
C CYS A 84 -0.38 -5.31 -9.15
N SER A 85 -0.23 -5.46 -10.47
CA SER A 85 -1.12 -4.87 -11.48
C SER A 85 -2.58 -5.33 -11.36
N ASP A 86 -2.82 -6.54 -10.85
CA ASP A 86 -4.17 -7.10 -10.72
C ASP A 86 -4.95 -6.41 -9.59
N LEU A 87 -4.26 -5.73 -8.67
CA LEU A 87 -4.83 -4.97 -7.56
C LEU A 87 -5.03 -3.49 -7.87
N HIS A 88 -4.54 -3.00 -9.02
CA HIS A 88 -4.76 -1.62 -9.41
C HIS A 88 -6.24 -1.38 -9.73
N SER A 89 -6.80 -0.29 -9.21
CA SER A 89 -8.16 0.11 -9.55
C SER A 89 -8.24 0.45 -11.04
N VAL A 90 -9.09 -0.26 -11.79
CA VAL A 90 -9.33 -0.02 -13.22
C VAL A 90 -10.10 1.29 -13.46
N THR A 91 -10.62 1.92 -12.41
CA THR A 91 -11.51 3.07 -12.52
C THR A 91 -10.82 4.35 -12.06
N GLU A 92 -10.63 5.29 -12.97
CA GLU A 92 -10.47 6.71 -12.63
C GLU A 92 -11.79 7.17 -12.01
N SER A 93 -11.89 7.11 -10.68
CA SER A 93 -13.14 7.45 -10.00
C SER A 93 -13.36 8.95 -10.09
N ALA A 94 -14.31 9.37 -10.93
CA ALA A 94 -15.02 10.61 -10.73
C ALA A 94 -15.50 10.68 -9.25
N PRO A 95 -15.51 11.87 -8.63
CA PRO A 95 -15.93 11.99 -7.24
C PRO A 95 -17.31 11.35 -7.06
N PRO A 96 -17.53 10.62 -5.95
CA PRO A 96 -18.85 10.09 -5.65
C PRO A 96 -19.84 11.25 -5.67
N ALA A 97 -20.97 11.07 -6.37
CA ALA A 97 -22.04 12.06 -6.38
C ALA A 97 -22.36 12.44 -4.92
N GLU A 98 -22.39 13.74 -4.65
CA GLU A 98 -22.75 14.25 -3.33
C GLU A 98 -24.07 13.59 -2.91
N LEU A 99 -24.04 12.87 -1.80
CA LEU A 99 -25.27 12.40 -1.17
C LEU A 99 -25.94 13.65 -0.60
N ASP A 100 -26.94 14.16 -1.31
CA ASP A 100 -27.88 15.14 -0.76
C ASP A 100 -28.51 14.53 0.51
N VAL A 101 -28.03 14.97 1.67
CA VAL A 101 -28.59 14.69 3.00
C VAL A 101 -29.31 15.94 3.50
#